data_AF-A0A1S9AWI6-F1
#
_entry.id   AF-A0A1S9AWI6-F1
#
_cell.length_a   1.000
_cell.length_b   1.000
_cell.length_c   1.000
_cell.angle_alpha   90.00
_cell.angle_beta   90.00
_cell.angle_gamma   90.00
#
_symmetry.space_group_name_H-M   'P 1'
#
loop_
_entity.id
_entity.type
_entity.pdbx_description
1 polymer ?
#
loop_
_entity_poly.entity_id
_entity_poly.type
_entity_poly.pdbx_seq_one_letter_code
_entity_poly.pdbx_strand_id
1 'polypeptide(L)'
;MKQLEFLDGGRPLNSDDLVVLQDEIYDAVNGQLTGLLACVVAGCEVSVRGNNQYDINPGLVYIDGEIKRFSGASNVTLPQELYADAYQTTEQRPYQTGGSKATMGEAVVLARAYDAATPGEKVLVTADGALRVNKARERQWREVAEIGLMADFGPYYDSTGKGRYGTPAYGWALCNGNNNTPNMAGQFPVGFGTGGALGSDYNATRKTGGAREVTLTEEQMPKHTHLMDSAGAHTHTYTDRFGAEENETDAGGNRRRTLDTTVTKTTSTAGNHYHVIQEKGDSQPFDNRPPFTVLAFRMWVSF
;
A
#
# COMPACT_ATOMS: atom_id res chain seq x y z
N MET A 1 -45.81 10.55 -1.78
CA MET A 1 -46.39 11.78 -1.20
C MET A 1 -47.87 11.78 -1.49
N LYS A 2 -48.68 11.33 -0.54
CA LYS A 2 -50.14 11.47 -0.63
C LYS A 2 -50.49 12.91 -0.26
N GLN A 3 -51.32 13.57 -1.07
CA GLN A 3 -51.75 14.94 -0.81
C GLN A 3 -53.03 14.92 0.03
N LEU A 4 -53.06 15.71 1.10
CA LEU A 4 -54.25 15.91 1.92
C LEU A 4 -55.19 16.88 1.20
N GLU A 5 -56.32 16.37 0.71
CA GLU A 5 -57.40 17.19 0.17
C GLU A 5 -58.33 17.60 1.32
N PHE A 6 -58.24 18.87 1.72
CA PHE A 6 -59.15 19.46 2.69
C PHE A 6 -60.44 19.89 1.99
N LEU A 7 -61.42 19.00 1.96
CA LEU A 7 -62.77 19.31 1.47
C LEU A 7 -63.60 19.98 2.59
N ASP A 8 -64.47 20.92 2.21
CA ASP A 8 -65.44 21.54 3.12
C ASP A 8 -66.38 20.46 3.70
N GLY A 9 -66.41 20.34 5.03
CA GLY A 9 -67.21 19.33 5.73
C GLY A 9 -66.50 18.61 6.89
N GLY A 10 -65.19 18.85 7.08
CA GLY A 10 -64.45 18.41 8.27
C GLY A 10 -64.29 16.90 8.36
N ARG A 11 -63.25 16.36 7.72
CA ARG A 11 -62.82 14.98 7.99
C ARG A 11 -62.42 14.89 9.48
N PRO A 12 -62.98 13.96 10.29
CA PRO A 12 -62.58 13.82 11.68
C PRO A 12 -61.07 13.58 11.74
N LEU A 13 -60.40 14.21 12.71
CA LEU A 13 -58.97 14.07 12.97
C LEU A 13 -58.74 12.62 13.47
N ASN A 14 -58.67 11.69 12.52
CA ASN A 14 -58.39 10.30 12.81
C ASN A 14 -56.87 10.16 12.88
N SER A 15 -56.37 9.39 13.85
CA SER A 15 -54.92 9.17 14.02
C SER A 15 -54.25 8.57 12.78
N ASP A 16 -55.03 8.10 11.81
CA ASP A 16 -54.61 7.63 10.49
C ASP A 16 -53.65 8.61 9.78
N ASP A 17 -53.92 9.92 9.81
CA ASP A 17 -53.06 10.89 9.12
C ASP A 17 -51.68 11.03 9.81
N LEU A 18 -51.63 10.89 11.14
CA LEU A 18 -50.37 10.90 11.92
C LEU A 18 -49.61 9.57 11.76
N VAL A 19 -50.32 8.46 11.62
CA VAL A 19 -49.74 7.14 11.35
C VAL A 19 -49.10 7.15 9.96
N VAL A 20 -49.79 7.64 8.94
CA VAL A 20 -49.23 7.75 7.59
C VAL A 20 -47.98 8.63 7.57
N LEU A 21 -47.98 9.76 8.29
CA LEU A 21 -46.81 10.63 8.36
C LEU A 21 -45.64 9.97 9.11
N GLN A 22 -45.93 9.23 10.19
CA GLN A 22 -44.93 8.46 10.91
C GLN A 22 -44.33 7.37 10.03
N ASP A 23 -45.16 6.59 9.33
CA ASP A 23 -44.74 5.49 8.46
C ASP A 23 -43.94 6.00 7.26
N GLU A 24 -44.41 7.03 6.55
CA GLU A 24 -43.68 7.58 5.40
C GLU A 24 -42.30 8.14 5.80
N ILE A 25 -42.18 8.78 6.97
CA ILE A 25 -40.88 9.24 7.48
C ILE A 25 -40.01 8.05 7.89
N TYR A 26 -40.60 7.06 8.56
CA TYR A 26 -39.87 5.87 9.02
C TYR A 26 -39.32 5.08 7.83
N ASP A 27 -40.12 4.88 6.80
CA ASP A 27 -39.75 4.22 5.56
C ASP A 27 -38.71 5.03 4.78
N ALA A 28 -38.84 6.36 4.72
CA ALA A 28 -37.88 7.21 4.04
C ALA A 28 -36.49 7.18 4.72
N VAL A 29 -36.45 7.07 6.05
CA VAL A 29 -35.20 7.03 6.82
C VAL A 29 -34.60 5.62 6.82
N ASN A 30 -35.37 4.59 7.18
CA ASN A 30 -34.87 3.20 7.21
C ASN A 30 -34.62 2.64 5.81
N GLY A 31 -35.35 3.10 4.80
CA GLY A 31 -35.14 2.75 3.39
C GLY A 31 -33.73 3.04 2.90
N GLN A 32 -33.04 4.04 3.48
CA GLN A 32 -31.65 4.36 3.14
C GLN A 32 -30.62 3.39 3.74
N LEU A 33 -31.04 2.61 4.73
CA LEU A 33 -30.25 1.64 5.48
C LEU A 33 -30.59 0.19 5.13
N THR A 34 -31.66 -0.02 4.35
CA THR A 34 -32.09 -1.35 3.93
C THR A 34 -30.96 -2.09 3.21
N GLY A 35 -30.74 -3.36 3.60
CA GLY A 35 -29.68 -4.20 3.05
C GLY A 35 -28.27 -3.92 3.61
N LEU A 36 -28.12 -3.02 4.57
CA LEU A 36 -26.90 -2.89 5.36
C LEU A 36 -26.86 -3.92 6.49
N LEU A 37 -25.64 -4.25 6.91
CA LEU A 37 -25.41 -4.93 8.19
C LEU A 37 -25.77 -4.00 9.36
N ALA A 38 -26.06 -4.59 10.51
CA ALA A 38 -26.22 -3.83 11.75
C ALA A 38 -25.01 -2.93 11.99
N CYS A 39 -25.31 -1.66 12.24
CA CYS A 39 -24.30 -0.63 12.36
C CYS A 39 -24.78 0.54 13.20
N VAL A 40 -23.83 1.34 13.69
CA VAL A 40 -24.11 2.58 14.39
C VAL A 40 -24.37 3.69 13.37
N VAL A 41 -25.55 4.30 13.48
CA VAL A 41 -25.96 5.44 12.64
C VAL A 41 -25.42 6.74 13.23
N ALA A 42 -25.52 6.92 14.54
CA ALA A 42 -25.02 8.10 15.25
C ALA A 42 -24.71 7.80 16.72
N GLY A 43 -23.81 8.55 17.34
CA GLY A 43 -23.44 8.35 18.76
C GLY A 43 -22.67 7.06 19.01
N CYS A 44 -22.89 6.40 20.15
CA CYS A 44 -22.16 5.18 20.55
C CYS A 44 -20.63 5.33 20.51
N GLU A 45 -20.14 6.54 20.79
CA GLU A 45 -18.70 6.79 20.92
C GLU A 45 -18.16 6.06 22.15
N VAL A 46 -16.99 5.45 21.99
CA VAL A 46 -16.30 4.74 23.07
C VAL A 46 -15.30 5.70 23.72
N SER A 47 -15.41 5.90 25.03
CA SER A 47 -14.46 6.68 25.81
C SER A 47 -13.79 5.83 26.88
N VAL A 48 -12.50 6.10 27.12
CA VAL A 48 -11.70 5.39 28.12
C VAL A 48 -11.96 6.00 29.50
N ARG A 49 -12.31 5.15 30.48
CA ARG A 49 -12.50 5.56 31.89
C ARG A 49 -11.25 5.31 32.74
N GLY A 50 -10.45 4.31 32.36
CA GLY A 50 -9.27 3.82 33.10
C GLY A 50 -9.43 2.37 33.55
N ASN A 51 -8.37 1.70 34.00
CA ASN A 51 -8.40 0.31 34.50
C ASN A 51 -9.10 -0.71 33.57
N ASN A 52 -8.87 -0.63 32.25
CA ASN A 52 -9.54 -1.45 31.22
C ASN A 52 -11.08 -1.34 31.20
N GLN A 53 -11.63 -0.24 31.74
CA GLN A 53 -13.04 0.08 31.68
C GLN A 53 -13.31 1.22 30.69
N TYR A 54 -14.46 1.11 30.04
CA TYR A 54 -14.89 2.01 28.99
C TYR A 54 -16.33 2.45 29.23
N ASP A 55 -16.67 3.60 28.68
CA ASP A 55 -18.04 4.08 28.58
C ASP A 55 -18.43 4.14 27.09
N ILE A 56 -19.62 3.66 26.76
CA ILE A 56 -20.22 3.76 25.44
C ILE A 56 -21.33 4.80 25.54
N ASN A 57 -21.18 5.91 24.83
CA ASN A 57 -22.15 7.00 24.87
C ASN A 57 -23.50 6.59 24.24
N PRO A 58 -24.60 7.29 24.57
CA PRO A 58 -25.89 7.08 23.92
C PRO A 58 -25.81 7.28 22.39
N GLY A 59 -26.72 6.66 21.65
CA GLY A 59 -26.74 6.76 20.20
C GLY A 59 -27.90 6.06 19.50
N LEU A 60 -27.82 6.00 18.18
CA LEU A 60 -28.76 5.36 17.28
C LEU A 60 -28.06 4.21 16.57
N VAL A 61 -28.69 3.04 16.59
CA VAL A 61 -28.14 1.80 16.04
C VAL A 61 -29.19 1.20 15.11
N TYR A 62 -28.78 0.85 13.89
CA TYR A 62 -29.60 0.12 12.94
C TYR A 62 -29.39 -1.38 13.17
N ILE A 63 -30.44 -2.10 13.51
CA ILE A 63 -30.42 -3.53 13.84
C ILE A 63 -31.81 -4.16 13.66
N ASP A 64 -31.86 -5.39 13.15
CA ASP A 64 -33.08 -6.11 12.76
C ASP A 64 -33.97 -5.29 11.80
N GLY A 65 -33.36 -4.55 10.87
CA GLY A 65 -34.07 -3.73 9.88
C GLY A 65 -34.59 -2.38 10.37
N GLU A 66 -34.31 -2.00 11.63
CA GLU A 66 -34.88 -0.81 12.26
C GLU A 66 -33.82 0.03 12.98
N ILE A 67 -33.95 1.36 12.94
CA ILE A 67 -33.18 2.25 13.82
C ILE A 67 -33.78 2.22 15.22
N LYS A 68 -32.98 1.78 16.19
CA LYS A 68 -33.32 1.71 17.62
C LYS A 68 -32.37 2.58 18.44
N ARG A 69 -32.88 3.10 19.56
CA ARG A 69 -32.07 3.94 20.47
C ARG A 69 -31.23 3.07 21.40
N PHE A 70 -30.03 3.56 21.69
CA PHE A 70 -29.13 3.04 22.70
C PHE A 70 -28.92 4.10 23.78
N SER A 71 -29.24 3.78 25.03
CA SER A 71 -29.15 4.72 26.16
C SER A 71 -27.74 4.90 26.72
N GLY A 72 -26.73 4.26 26.12
CA GLY A 72 -25.38 4.22 26.65
C GLY A 72 -25.14 3.04 27.59
N ALA A 73 -23.88 2.69 27.78
CA ALA A 73 -23.45 1.73 28.78
C ALA A 73 -22.17 2.24 29.44
N SER A 74 -22.16 2.32 30.76
CA SER A 74 -21.01 2.81 31.51
C SER A 74 -20.32 1.67 32.24
N ASN A 75 -19.03 1.84 32.51
CA ASN A 75 -18.23 0.88 33.28
C ASN A 75 -18.21 -0.53 32.68
N VAL A 76 -18.07 -0.62 31.36
CA VAL A 76 -18.04 -1.89 30.62
C VAL A 76 -16.62 -2.32 30.26
N THR A 77 -16.42 -3.63 30.15
CA THR A 77 -15.18 -4.22 29.61
C THR A 77 -15.41 -4.59 28.15
N LEU A 78 -14.56 -4.13 27.25
CA LEU A 78 -14.63 -4.44 25.82
C LEU A 78 -13.90 -5.77 25.51
N PRO A 79 -14.32 -6.53 24.48
CA PRO A 79 -15.38 -6.23 23.52
C PRO A 79 -16.80 -6.42 24.07
N GLN A 80 -17.71 -5.54 23.65
CA GLN A 80 -19.15 -5.64 23.92
C GLN A 80 -19.90 -5.86 22.60
N GLU A 81 -21.11 -6.38 22.67
CA GLU A 81 -22.06 -6.40 21.56
C GLU A 81 -23.30 -5.58 21.89
N LEU A 82 -23.74 -4.80 20.90
CA LEU A 82 -25.02 -4.13 20.89
C LEU A 82 -26.03 -5.05 20.22
N TYR A 83 -27.10 -5.38 20.93
CA TYR A 83 -28.14 -6.28 20.47
C TYR A 83 -29.52 -5.68 20.77
N ALA A 84 -30.52 -6.06 19.96
CA ALA A 84 -31.90 -5.71 20.24
C ALA A 84 -32.47 -6.68 21.29
N ASP A 85 -33.09 -6.15 22.33
CA ASP A 85 -33.80 -6.96 23.33
C ASP A 85 -35.30 -6.67 23.29
N ALA A 86 -36.08 -7.44 24.06
CA ALA A 86 -37.51 -7.24 24.23
C ALA A 86 -37.83 -5.82 24.80
N TYR A 87 -39.01 -5.31 24.43
CA TYR A 87 -39.51 -3.99 24.81
C TYR A 87 -39.16 -3.57 26.25
N GLN A 88 -38.43 -2.47 26.39
CA GLN A 88 -38.13 -1.87 27.70
C GLN A 88 -39.13 -0.77 28.00
N THR A 89 -39.63 -0.71 29.25
CA THR A 89 -40.53 0.36 29.66
C THR A 89 -39.73 1.65 29.89
N THR A 90 -39.98 2.68 29.09
CA THR A 90 -39.15 3.89 29.01
C THR A 90 -39.67 5.05 29.85
N GLU A 91 -40.97 5.08 30.19
CA GLU A 91 -41.56 6.22 30.90
C GLU A 91 -42.42 5.82 32.10
N GLN A 92 -41.93 6.19 33.29
CA GLN A 92 -42.66 6.07 34.55
C GLN A 92 -43.44 7.36 34.81
N ARG A 93 -44.78 7.30 34.74
CA ARG A 93 -45.64 8.46 35.00
C ARG A 93 -46.35 8.33 36.34
N PRO A 94 -46.50 9.43 37.10
CA PRO A 94 -47.27 9.43 38.34
C PRO A 94 -48.74 9.11 38.04
N TYR A 95 -49.31 8.16 38.77
CA TYR A 95 -50.69 7.72 38.60
C TYR A 95 -51.60 8.46 39.60
N GLN A 96 -52.84 8.77 39.20
CA GLN A 96 -53.79 9.50 40.05
C GLN A 96 -54.13 8.76 41.36
N THR A 97 -53.91 7.44 41.41
CA THR A 97 -54.11 6.59 42.59
C THR A 97 -52.88 6.52 43.51
N GLY A 98 -51.82 7.28 43.23
CA GLY A 98 -50.52 7.19 43.91
C GLY A 98 -49.58 6.17 43.26
N GLY A 99 -48.26 6.42 43.39
CA GLY A 99 -47.19 5.65 42.77
C GLY A 99 -46.90 6.04 41.31
N SER A 100 -45.89 5.40 40.72
CA SER A 100 -45.54 5.53 39.31
C SER A 100 -45.78 4.21 38.59
N LYS A 101 -46.29 4.27 37.35
CA LYS A 101 -46.45 3.09 36.48
C LYS A 101 -45.71 3.31 35.17
N ALA A 102 -45.22 2.21 34.61
CA ALA A 102 -44.73 2.17 33.23
C ALA A 102 -45.89 2.48 32.28
N THR A 103 -45.76 3.53 31.49
CA THR A 103 -46.82 3.99 30.58
C THR A 103 -46.44 3.91 29.11
N MET A 104 -45.14 3.75 28.81
CA MET A 104 -44.62 3.62 27.46
C MET A 104 -43.49 2.59 27.45
N GLY A 105 -43.32 1.90 26.33
CA GLY A 105 -42.19 1.01 26.09
C GLY A 105 -41.66 1.19 24.66
N GLU A 106 -40.36 0.98 24.50
CA GLU A 106 -39.65 1.10 23.22
C GLU A 106 -38.78 -0.16 23.05
N ALA A 107 -38.65 -0.64 21.81
CA ALA A 107 -37.63 -1.62 21.47
C ALA A 107 -36.28 -0.90 21.46
N VAL A 108 -35.43 -1.18 22.44
CA VAL A 108 -34.14 -0.51 22.62
C VAL A 108 -32.99 -1.46 22.35
N VAL A 109 -31.84 -0.86 22.09
CA VAL A 109 -30.58 -1.59 22.04
C VAL A 109 -29.96 -1.61 23.42
N LEU A 110 -29.42 -2.76 23.81
CA LEU A 110 -28.66 -2.96 25.03
C LEU A 110 -27.24 -3.42 24.71
N ALA A 111 -26.34 -3.26 25.68
CA ALA A 111 -24.97 -3.73 25.59
C ALA A 111 -24.76 -4.94 26.52
N ARG A 112 -24.08 -5.97 26.02
CA ARG A 112 -23.57 -7.08 26.84
C ARG A 112 -22.18 -7.51 26.36
N ALA A 113 -21.49 -8.33 27.15
CA ALA A 113 -20.22 -8.91 26.74
C ALA A 113 -20.36 -9.64 25.40
N TYR A 114 -19.40 -9.44 24.50
CA TYR A 114 -19.44 -10.07 23.18
C TYR A 114 -19.43 -11.59 23.30
N ASP A 115 -20.40 -12.24 22.66
CA ASP A 115 -20.46 -13.69 22.54
C ASP A 115 -20.73 -14.09 21.09
N ALA A 116 -19.71 -14.66 20.44
CA ALA A 116 -19.80 -15.12 19.07
C ALA A 116 -20.89 -16.19 18.86
N ALA A 117 -21.20 -17.00 19.88
CA ALA A 117 -22.12 -18.12 19.76
C ALA A 117 -23.60 -17.69 19.77
N THR A 118 -23.92 -16.54 20.38
CA THR A 118 -25.31 -16.09 20.44
C THR A 118 -25.80 -15.68 19.06
N PRO A 119 -26.86 -16.33 18.52
CA PRO A 119 -27.41 -15.99 17.20
C PRO A 119 -28.18 -14.66 17.25
N GLY A 120 -28.34 -14.06 16.08
CA GLY A 120 -29.03 -12.77 15.92
C GLY A 120 -28.11 -11.69 15.34
N GLU A 121 -28.74 -10.64 14.82
CA GLU A 121 -27.99 -9.47 14.37
C GLU A 121 -27.42 -8.74 15.59
N LYS A 122 -26.18 -8.25 15.45
CA LYS A 122 -25.46 -7.58 16.54
C LYS A 122 -24.36 -6.68 16.00
N VAL A 123 -24.05 -5.63 16.74
CA VAL A 123 -22.93 -4.73 16.43
C VAL A 123 -21.84 -4.93 17.47
N LEU A 124 -20.67 -5.39 17.02
CA LEU A 124 -19.48 -5.45 17.88
C LEU A 124 -19.02 -4.02 18.23
N VAL A 125 -18.59 -3.83 19.48
CA VAL A 125 -17.96 -2.61 19.98
C VAL A 125 -16.60 -2.98 20.56
N THR A 126 -15.56 -2.37 20.03
CA THR A 126 -14.16 -2.56 20.44
C THR A 126 -13.57 -1.25 20.95
N ALA A 127 -12.34 -1.29 21.47
CA ALA A 127 -11.64 -0.08 21.92
C ALA A 127 -11.41 0.93 20.78
N ASP A 128 -11.29 0.44 19.53
CA ASP A 128 -11.16 1.27 18.33
C ASP A 128 -12.52 1.84 17.86
N GLY A 129 -13.64 1.31 18.37
CA GLY A 129 -15.00 1.74 18.04
C GLY A 129 -15.91 0.62 17.53
N ALA A 130 -16.97 1.02 16.82
CA ALA A 130 -18.03 0.16 16.27
C ALA A 130 -18.18 0.35 14.75
N LEU A 131 -18.83 -0.60 14.06
CA LEU A 131 -19.12 -0.47 12.63
C LEU A 131 -20.08 0.71 12.40
N ARG A 132 -19.60 1.71 11.65
CA ARG A 132 -20.37 2.92 11.31
C ARG A 132 -21.15 2.73 10.02
N VAL A 133 -22.29 3.42 9.90
CA VAL A 133 -23.15 3.41 8.70
C VAL A 133 -22.39 3.69 7.40
N ASN A 134 -21.50 4.69 7.38
CA ASN A 134 -20.69 5.02 6.20
C ASN A 134 -19.80 3.84 5.76
N LYS A 135 -19.28 3.11 6.74
CA LYS A 135 -18.41 1.96 6.50
C LYS A 135 -19.21 0.74 6.07
N ALA A 136 -20.35 0.48 6.71
CA ALA A 136 -21.28 -0.57 6.28
C ALA A 136 -21.75 -0.35 4.84
N ARG A 137 -22.02 0.91 4.47
CA ARG A 137 -22.34 1.30 3.09
C ARG A 137 -21.20 1.03 2.12
N GLU A 138 -19.96 1.30 2.50
CA GLU A 138 -18.77 1.03 1.67
C GLU A 138 -18.74 -0.39 1.12
N ARG A 139 -19.22 -1.38 1.88
CA ARG A 139 -19.30 -2.78 1.45
C ARG A 139 -20.23 -3.01 0.26
N GLN A 140 -21.30 -2.23 0.09
CA GLN A 140 -22.30 -2.50 -0.94
C GLN A 140 -21.81 -2.14 -2.36
N TRP A 141 -20.88 -1.22 -2.50
CA TRP A 141 -20.43 -0.69 -3.80
C TRP A 141 -18.97 -0.98 -4.13
N ARG A 142 -18.20 -1.53 -3.18
CA ARG A 142 -16.83 -1.97 -3.44
C ARG A 142 -16.75 -3.42 -3.86
N GLU A 143 -15.91 -3.68 -4.85
CA GLU A 143 -15.59 -5.03 -5.28
C GLU A 143 -14.40 -5.59 -4.50
N VAL A 144 -14.47 -6.88 -4.18
CA VAL A 144 -13.34 -7.58 -3.57
C VAL A 144 -12.16 -7.53 -4.53
N ALA A 145 -10.96 -7.29 -4.00
CA ALA A 145 -9.72 -7.11 -4.74
C ALA A 145 -9.54 -5.75 -5.45
N GLU A 146 -10.40 -4.77 -5.19
CA GLU A 146 -10.13 -3.37 -5.55
C GLU A 146 -8.84 -2.87 -4.85
N ILE A 147 -7.94 -2.23 -5.60
CA ILE A 147 -6.67 -1.71 -5.07
C ILE A 147 -6.73 -0.18 -4.96
N GLY A 148 -6.43 0.31 -3.75
CA GLY A 148 -6.25 1.73 -3.46
C GLY A 148 -4.78 2.08 -3.22
N LEU A 149 -4.42 3.30 -3.61
CA LEU A 149 -3.10 3.92 -3.39
C LEU A 149 -3.19 4.95 -2.27
N MET A 150 -2.18 4.99 -1.40
CA MET A 150 -2.11 5.91 -0.27
C MET A 150 -0.71 6.51 -0.17
N ALA A 151 -0.61 7.83 0.02
CA ALA A 151 0.66 8.50 0.29
C ALA A 151 1.19 8.17 1.69
N ASP A 152 0.27 8.07 2.66
CA ASP A 152 0.56 7.70 4.04
C ASP A 152 -0.64 6.93 4.61
N PHE A 153 -0.43 6.10 5.62
CA PHE A 153 -1.48 5.37 6.32
C PHE A 153 -1.33 5.49 7.84
N GLY A 154 -2.43 5.86 8.51
CA GLY A 154 -2.47 6.01 9.96
C GLY A 154 -2.46 4.68 10.74
N PRO A 155 -2.57 4.74 12.08
CA PRO A 155 -2.46 3.58 12.99
C PRO A 155 -3.70 2.65 12.98
N TYR A 156 -4.39 2.55 11.84
CA TYR A 156 -5.65 1.82 11.68
C TYR A 156 -5.47 0.37 11.25
N TYR A 157 -4.24 -0.08 11.01
CA TYR A 157 -3.93 -1.44 10.62
C TYR A 157 -3.31 -2.22 11.80
N ASP A 158 -3.59 -3.51 11.88
CA ASP A 158 -2.92 -4.42 12.81
C ASP A 158 -1.53 -4.84 12.29
N SER A 159 -0.83 -5.68 13.05
CA SER A 159 0.51 -6.16 12.69
C SER A 159 0.56 -7.00 11.41
N THR A 160 -0.59 -7.56 10.98
CA THR A 160 -0.69 -8.30 9.72
C THR A 160 -0.96 -7.37 8.52
N GLY A 161 -1.26 -6.10 8.79
CA GLY A 161 -1.68 -5.12 7.80
C GLY A 161 -3.18 -5.17 7.51
N LYS A 162 -4.00 -5.83 8.33
CA LYS A 162 -5.46 -5.81 8.19
C LYS A 162 -6.03 -4.59 8.91
N GLY A 163 -7.01 -3.93 8.31
CA GLY A 163 -7.70 -2.81 8.92
C GLY A 163 -8.48 -3.23 10.16
N ARG A 164 -8.25 -2.53 11.27
CA ARG A 164 -8.90 -2.79 12.55
C ARG A 164 -10.38 -2.45 12.50
N TYR A 165 -11.19 -3.25 13.19
CA TYR A 165 -12.62 -3.02 13.32
C TYR A 165 -12.90 -1.67 13.99
N GLY A 166 -13.97 -0.98 13.60
CA GLY A 166 -14.32 0.34 14.13
C GLY A 166 -13.53 1.51 13.54
N THR A 167 -12.51 1.25 12.70
CA THR A 167 -11.69 2.29 12.07
C THR A 167 -12.06 2.50 10.58
N PRO A 168 -11.63 3.62 9.96
CA PRO A 168 -11.79 3.82 8.52
C PRO A 168 -11.09 2.76 7.66
N ALA A 169 -10.07 2.07 8.18
CA ALA A 169 -9.35 1.03 7.44
C ALA A 169 -10.06 -0.33 7.46
N TYR A 170 -11.11 -0.53 8.26
CA TYR A 170 -11.82 -1.81 8.31
C TYR A 170 -12.23 -2.28 6.89
N GLY A 171 -12.16 -3.58 6.59
CA GLY A 171 -12.39 -4.07 5.22
C GLY A 171 -11.30 -3.79 4.20
N TRP A 172 -10.27 -3.03 4.55
CA TRP A 172 -9.04 -2.93 3.77
C TRP A 172 -7.93 -3.76 4.41
N ALA A 173 -7.00 -4.25 3.59
CA ALA A 173 -5.75 -4.83 4.03
C ALA A 173 -4.60 -4.30 3.17
N LEU A 174 -3.42 -4.11 3.76
CA LEU A 174 -2.22 -3.72 3.01
C LEU A 174 -1.81 -4.83 2.04
N CYS A 175 -1.37 -4.46 0.84
CA CYS A 175 -0.88 -5.39 -0.18
C CYS A 175 0.54 -5.88 0.16
N ASN A 176 0.66 -6.67 1.22
CA ASN A 176 1.93 -7.21 1.75
C ASN A 176 2.03 -8.74 1.62
N GLY A 177 1.06 -9.40 1.00
CA GLY A 177 1.00 -10.86 0.88
C GLY A 177 0.21 -11.57 1.98
N ASN A 178 -0.17 -10.86 3.05
CA ASN A 178 -1.06 -11.39 4.09
C ASN A 178 -2.53 -11.15 3.71
N ASN A 179 -3.47 -11.76 4.43
CA ASN A 179 -4.91 -11.53 4.29
C ASN A 179 -5.43 -11.73 2.84
N ASN A 180 -4.83 -12.68 2.11
CA ASN A 180 -5.10 -12.97 0.69
C ASN A 180 -4.85 -11.79 -0.27
N THR A 181 -4.08 -10.79 0.17
CA THR A 181 -3.66 -9.67 -0.68
C THR A 181 -2.45 -10.06 -1.54
N PRO A 182 -2.27 -9.47 -2.74
CA PRO A 182 -0.99 -9.57 -3.45
C PRO A 182 0.10 -8.84 -2.67
N ASN A 183 1.36 -9.30 -2.76
CA ASN A 183 2.49 -8.54 -2.26
C ASN A 183 2.94 -7.52 -3.31
N MET A 184 2.67 -6.24 -3.07
CA MET A 184 3.04 -5.12 -3.95
C MET A 184 4.21 -4.30 -3.40
N ALA A 185 4.83 -4.73 -2.30
CA ALA A 185 5.98 -4.03 -1.74
C ALA A 185 7.16 -4.05 -2.74
N GLY A 186 7.67 -2.87 -3.09
CA GLY A 186 8.76 -2.71 -4.05
C GLY A 186 8.41 -3.07 -5.51
N GLN A 187 7.12 -3.23 -5.83
CA GLN A 187 6.65 -3.54 -7.18
C GLN A 187 6.22 -2.25 -7.90
N PHE A 188 6.49 -2.17 -9.20
CA PHE A 188 5.93 -1.13 -10.07
C PHE A 188 4.71 -1.70 -10.80
N PRO A 189 3.51 -1.13 -10.64
CA PRO A 189 2.31 -1.62 -11.31
C PRO A 189 2.37 -1.34 -12.81
N VAL A 190 2.00 -2.36 -13.59
CA VAL A 190 1.88 -2.28 -15.05
C VAL A 190 0.47 -2.69 -15.46
N GLY A 191 -0.08 -2.03 -16.48
CA GLY A 191 -1.42 -2.29 -16.98
C GLY A 191 -1.54 -3.70 -17.58
N PHE A 192 -2.66 -4.36 -17.30
CA PHE A 192 -3.02 -5.60 -17.97
C PHE A 192 -3.22 -5.35 -19.48
N GLY A 193 -2.74 -6.27 -20.32
CA GLY A 193 -2.90 -6.17 -21.76
C GLY A 193 -2.71 -7.50 -22.48
N THR A 194 -3.57 -7.76 -23.47
CA THR A 194 -3.63 -9.03 -24.22
C THR A 194 -3.28 -8.87 -25.70
N GLY A 195 -2.73 -7.72 -26.10
CA GLY A 195 -2.36 -7.45 -27.50
C GLY A 195 -1.09 -8.17 -27.95
N GLY A 196 -1.02 -8.56 -29.22
CA GLY A 196 0.12 -9.30 -29.77
C GLY A 196 1.48 -8.61 -29.63
N ALA A 197 1.51 -7.28 -29.55
CA ALA A 197 2.73 -6.49 -29.31
C ALA A 197 3.19 -6.50 -27.84
N LEU A 198 2.30 -6.84 -26.89
CA LEU A 198 2.58 -6.89 -25.45
C LEU A 198 3.06 -8.27 -24.99
N GLY A 199 2.97 -9.29 -25.85
CA GLY A 199 3.39 -10.65 -25.54
C GLY A 199 2.60 -11.29 -24.40
N SER A 200 3.21 -12.29 -23.76
CA SER A 200 2.62 -13.02 -22.64
C SER A 200 2.87 -12.39 -21.28
N ASP A 201 3.65 -11.32 -21.19
CA ASP A 201 4.13 -10.81 -19.89
C ASP A 201 3.03 -10.08 -19.11
N TYR A 202 2.06 -9.50 -19.81
CA TYR A 202 0.98 -8.68 -19.23
C TYR A 202 -0.43 -9.26 -19.41
N ASN A 203 -0.52 -10.49 -19.92
CA ASN A 203 -1.79 -11.13 -20.31
C ASN A 203 -2.55 -11.81 -19.16
N ALA A 204 -2.06 -11.69 -17.93
CA ALA A 204 -2.70 -12.18 -16.72
C ALA A 204 -2.41 -11.21 -15.57
N THR A 205 -3.38 -11.04 -14.68
CA THR A 205 -3.17 -10.23 -13.47
C THR A 205 -2.19 -10.92 -12.52
N ARG A 206 -1.50 -10.15 -11.69
CA ARG A 206 -0.55 -10.63 -10.66
C ARG A 206 0.72 -11.29 -11.20
N LYS A 207 1.00 -11.22 -12.49
CA LYS A 207 2.33 -11.52 -13.02
C LYS A 207 3.35 -10.53 -12.47
N THR A 208 4.55 -11.02 -12.18
CA THR A 208 5.67 -10.23 -11.67
C THR A 208 6.86 -10.39 -12.61
N GLY A 209 7.75 -9.41 -12.59
CA GLY A 209 8.94 -9.40 -13.43
C GLY A 209 9.77 -8.13 -13.20
N GLY A 210 10.82 -7.98 -14.00
CA GLY A 210 11.77 -6.87 -13.88
C GLY A 210 12.84 -7.10 -12.83
N ALA A 211 13.81 -6.18 -12.81
CA ALA A 211 14.94 -6.19 -11.87
C ALA A 211 15.24 -4.77 -11.42
N ARG A 212 15.54 -4.61 -10.13
CA ARG A 212 15.98 -3.34 -9.54
C ARG A 212 17.32 -2.90 -10.12
N GLU A 213 18.23 -3.86 -10.28
CA GLU A 213 19.59 -3.62 -10.75
C GLU A 213 19.90 -4.61 -11.88
N VAL A 214 20.67 -4.16 -12.87
CA VAL A 214 21.04 -4.98 -14.03
C VAL A 214 22.55 -4.92 -14.20
N THR A 215 23.17 -6.09 -14.42
CA THR A 215 24.56 -6.22 -14.84
C THR A 215 24.58 -6.59 -16.32
N LEU A 216 25.36 -5.86 -17.13
CA LEU A 216 25.50 -6.18 -18.55
C LEU A 216 26.23 -7.52 -18.72
N THR A 217 25.69 -8.34 -19.61
CA THR A 217 26.31 -9.58 -20.09
C THR A 217 27.12 -9.33 -21.35
N GLU A 218 28.01 -10.26 -21.71
CA GLU A 218 28.80 -10.17 -22.94
C GLU A 218 27.92 -10.03 -24.20
N GLU A 219 26.78 -10.73 -24.24
CA GLU A 219 25.82 -10.65 -25.35
C GLU A 219 25.15 -9.26 -25.50
N GLN A 220 25.13 -8.47 -24.43
CA GLN A 220 24.58 -7.11 -24.42
C GLN A 220 25.63 -6.06 -24.81
N MET A 221 26.89 -6.45 -25.01
CA MET A 221 27.95 -5.53 -25.43
C MET A 221 27.85 -5.26 -26.94
N PRO A 222 27.95 -3.99 -27.36
CA PRO A 222 28.08 -3.68 -28.79
C PRO A 222 29.31 -4.38 -29.38
N LYS A 223 29.16 -4.88 -30.61
CA LYS A 223 30.28 -5.41 -31.39
C LYS A 223 31.35 -4.33 -31.50
N HIS A 224 32.57 -4.67 -31.10
CA HIS A 224 33.74 -3.81 -31.19
C HIS A 224 34.95 -4.63 -31.64
N THR A 225 36.02 -3.95 -32.03
CA THR A 225 37.29 -4.58 -32.40
C THR A 225 38.44 -3.76 -31.84
N HIS A 226 39.53 -4.43 -31.48
CA HIS A 226 40.77 -3.78 -31.12
C HIS A 226 41.72 -3.87 -32.31
N LEU A 227 42.10 -2.71 -32.83
CA LEU A 227 43.15 -2.61 -33.83
C LEU A 227 44.47 -2.33 -33.12
N MET A 228 45.50 -3.09 -33.48
CA MET A 228 46.87 -2.87 -33.04
C MET A 228 47.77 -2.97 -34.26
N ASP A 229 48.55 -1.93 -34.50
CA ASP A 229 49.61 -1.99 -35.52
C ASP A 229 50.73 -2.90 -35.01
N SER A 230 51.32 -3.70 -35.91
CA SER A 230 52.47 -4.52 -35.56
C SER A 230 53.67 -3.60 -35.25
N ALA A 231 54.11 -3.56 -33.99
CA ALA A 231 55.34 -2.85 -33.64
C ALA A 231 56.60 -3.52 -34.21
N GLY A 232 56.46 -4.76 -34.72
CA GLY A 232 57.45 -5.45 -35.54
C GLY A 232 58.83 -5.60 -34.89
N ALA A 233 59.76 -6.10 -35.70
CA ALA A 233 61.17 -6.13 -35.37
C ALA A 233 61.80 -4.80 -35.81
N HIS A 234 62.44 -4.06 -34.90
CA HIS A 234 63.06 -2.77 -35.24
C HIS A 234 64.49 -2.65 -34.73
N THR A 235 65.24 -1.73 -35.33
CA THR A 235 66.65 -1.42 -35.03
C THR A 235 66.83 0.07 -34.81
N HIS A 236 67.77 0.46 -33.96
CA HIS A 236 68.17 1.86 -33.79
C HIS A 236 69.51 2.13 -34.46
N THR A 237 69.64 3.30 -35.08
CA THR A 237 70.92 3.77 -35.61
C THR A 237 71.50 4.80 -34.65
N TYR A 238 72.76 4.62 -34.27
CA TYR A 238 73.48 5.58 -33.44
C TYR A 238 74.87 5.84 -34.02
N THR A 239 75.40 7.00 -33.65
CA THR A 239 76.70 7.46 -34.14
C THR A 239 77.71 7.34 -33.02
N ASP A 240 78.74 6.55 -33.27
CA ASP A 240 79.80 6.25 -32.31
C ASP A 240 81.06 7.04 -32.68
N ARG A 241 81.73 7.61 -31.67
CA ARG A 241 82.90 8.47 -31.86
C ARG A 241 84.06 7.90 -31.07
N PHE A 242 85.02 7.30 -31.77
CA PHE A 242 86.24 6.79 -31.14
C PHE A 242 87.48 7.43 -31.76
N GLY A 243 88.49 7.68 -30.92
CA GLY A 243 89.83 8.02 -31.37
C GLY A 243 90.65 6.76 -31.55
N ALA A 244 91.16 6.52 -32.77
CA ALA A 244 92.17 5.50 -32.99
C ALA A 244 93.56 6.10 -32.77
N GLU A 245 94.41 5.37 -32.05
CA GLU A 245 95.84 5.68 -31.95
C GLU A 245 96.59 4.60 -32.74
N GLU A 246 97.08 4.95 -33.92
CA GLU A 246 97.97 4.08 -34.69
C GLU A 246 99.43 4.40 -34.35
N ASN A 247 100.20 3.37 -33.98
CA ASN A 247 101.64 3.49 -33.86
C ASN A 247 102.24 3.18 -35.24
N GLU A 248 102.46 4.20 -36.06
CA GLU A 248 103.32 4.05 -37.22
C GLU A 248 104.79 4.12 -36.78
N THR A 249 105.54 3.04 -37.01
CA THR A 249 106.99 3.04 -36.86
C THR A 249 107.62 3.57 -38.14
N ASP A 250 107.62 4.89 -38.28
CA ASP A 250 108.53 5.57 -39.21
C ASP A 250 109.65 6.27 -38.42
N ALA A 251 110.83 6.35 -39.02
CA ALA A 251 112.14 6.55 -38.37
C ALA A 251 112.39 7.92 -37.66
N GLY A 252 111.34 8.64 -37.25
CA GLY A 252 111.44 9.88 -36.49
C GLY A 252 110.28 9.97 -35.50
N GLY A 253 110.45 9.34 -34.34
CA GLY A 253 109.41 9.15 -33.33
C GLY A 253 108.63 10.41 -32.96
N ASN A 254 107.41 10.52 -33.49
CA ASN A 254 106.34 11.34 -32.94
C ASN A 254 105.00 10.68 -33.26
N ARG A 255 104.16 10.49 -32.22
CA ARG A 255 102.79 9.97 -32.36
C ARG A 255 101.95 10.96 -33.16
N ARG A 256 101.53 10.58 -34.36
CA ARG A 256 100.58 11.37 -35.16
C ARG A 256 99.16 10.90 -34.82
N ARG A 257 98.40 11.72 -34.10
CA ARG A 257 96.99 11.46 -33.81
C ARG A 257 96.15 11.81 -35.04
N THR A 258 95.71 10.82 -35.80
CA THR A 258 94.86 11.04 -36.98
C THR A 258 93.40 10.74 -36.65
N LEU A 259 92.58 11.73 -37.02
CA LEU A 259 91.12 11.88 -37.02
C LEU A 259 90.24 10.95 -36.17
N ASP A 260 89.60 11.63 -35.23
CA ASP A 260 88.20 11.48 -34.87
C ASP A 260 87.30 10.96 -36.01
N THR A 261 87.07 9.65 -36.01
CA THR A 261 86.25 8.99 -37.03
C THR A 261 84.88 8.72 -36.46
N THR A 262 83.87 9.27 -37.12
CA THR A 262 82.46 9.11 -36.76
C THR A 262 81.91 7.91 -37.52
N VAL A 263 81.54 6.84 -36.80
CA VAL A 263 81.01 5.62 -37.41
C VAL A 263 79.54 5.47 -37.03
N THR A 264 78.68 5.39 -38.04
CA THR A 264 77.27 5.05 -37.85
C THR A 264 77.12 3.55 -37.67
N LYS A 265 76.58 3.11 -36.54
CA LYS A 265 76.28 1.71 -36.24
C LYS A 265 74.78 1.53 -36.08
N THR A 266 74.28 0.36 -36.47
CA THR A 266 72.89 -0.04 -36.26
C THR A 266 72.87 -1.14 -35.20
N THR A 267 72.00 -1.03 -34.21
CA THR A 267 71.81 -2.08 -33.20
C THR A 267 71.28 -3.35 -33.85
N SER A 268 71.45 -4.49 -33.20
CA SER A 268 70.72 -5.70 -33.58
C SER A 268 69.20 -5.46 -33.48
N THR A 269 68.43 -6.18 -34.30
CA THR A 269 66.98 -6.15 -34.27
C THR A 269 66.47 -6.53 -32.88
N ALA A 270 65.72 -5.62 -32.24
CA ALA A 270 64.91 -5.99 -31.09
C ALA A 270 63.86 -6.98 -31.59
N GLY A 271 63.93 -8.22 -31.08
CA GLY A 271 63.09 -9.33 -31.54
C GLY A 271 61.60 -9.11 -31.30
N ASN A 272 60.80 -10.14 -31.61
CA ASN A 272 59.35 -10.09 -31.44
C ASN A 272 58.99 -9.76 -29.98
N HIS A 273 58.20 -8.71 -29.80
CA HIS A 273 57.55 -8.38 -28.53
C HIS A 273 56.03 -8.32 -28.73
N TYR A 274 55.30 -8.34 -27.62
CA TYR A 274 53.84 -8.31 -27.61
C TYR A 274 53.33 -7.08 -26.86
N HIS A 275 52.17 -6.59 -27.29
CA HIS A 275 51.37 -5.65 -26.52
C HIS A 275 50.30 -6.41 -25.76
N VAL A 276 50.14 -6.11 -24.46
CA VAL A 276 49.06 -6.65 -23.65
C VAL A 276 47.92 -5.64 -23.66
N ILE A 277 46.75 -6.04 -24.17
CA ILE A 277 45.51 -5.31 -23.94
C ILE A 277 44.95 -5.82 -22.62
N GLN A 278 44.86 -4.93 -21.64
CA GLN A 278 44.26 -5.25 -20.35
C GLN A 278 42.74 -5.11 -20.46
N GLU A 279 42.02 -6.03 -19.82
CA GLU A 279 40.59 -5.92 -19.66
C GLU A 279 40.26 -4.68 -18.82
N LYS A 280 39.19 -3.98 -19.20
CA LYS A 280 38.67 -2.84 -18.43
C LYS A 280 37.16 -2.94 -18.33
N GLY A 281 36.67 -2.86 -17.10
CA GLY A 281 35.26 -2.93 -16.76
C GLY A 281 35.11 -3.70 -15.46
N ASP A 282 34.34 -3.15 -14.52
CA ASP A 282 34.17 -3.78 -13.19
C ASP A 282 32.88 -4.61 -13.12
N SER A 283 32.14 -4.70 -14.25
CA SER A 283 30.85 -5.38 -14.40
C SER A 283 29.86 -5.09 -13.26
N GLN A 284 29.92 -3.87 -12.73
CA GLN A 284 29.08 -3.47 -11.61
C GLN A 284 27.63 -3.31 -12.09
N PRO A 285 26.65 -3.76 -11.28
CA PRO A 285 25.25 -3.53 -11.58
C PRO A 285 24.94 -2.03 -11.56
N PHE A 286 24.02 -1.60 -12.42
CA PHE A 286 23.45 -0.25 -12.38
C PHE A 286 21.97 -0.29 -11.98
N ASP A 287 21.51 0.80 -11.35
CA ASP A 287 20.10 0.95 -10.98
C ASP A 287 19.24 1.12 -12.24
N ASN A 288 18.28 0.22 -12.40
CA ASN A 288 17.38 0.18 -13.55
C ASN A 288 16.03 0.87 -13.26
N ARG A 289 15.88 1.51 -12.09
CA ARG A 289 14.63 2.18 -11.71
C ARG A 289 14.58 3.61 -12.23
N PRO A 290 13.46 4.04 -12.83
CA PRO A 290 13.20 5.46 -13.05
C PRO A 290 13.03 6.19 -11.71
N PRO A 291 13.09 7.53 -11.66
CA PRO A 291 12.71 8.30 -10.47
C PRO A 291 11.33 7.88 -9.96
N PHE A 292 11.23 7.57 -8.67
CA PHE A 292 9.99 7.06 -8.08
C PHE A 292 9.67 7.69 -6.73
N THR A 293 8.40 7.62 -6.34
CA THR A 293 7.91 7.97 -5.00
C THR A 293 7.24 6.74 -4.41
N VAL A 294 7.49 6.49 -3.13
CA VAL A 294 6.92 5.33 -2.43
C VAL A 294 5.50 5.66 -2.00
N LEU A 295 4.54 4.84 -2.44
CA LEU A 295 3.16 4.85 -1.99
C LEU A 295 2.81 3.48 -1.40
N ALA A 296 1.88 3.45 -0.46
CA ALA A 296 1.34 2.22 0.08
C ALA A 296 0.15 1.74 -0.77
N PHE A 297 0.13 0.44 -1.06
CA PHE A 297 -0.99 -0.23 -1.70
C PHE A 297 -1.86 -0.92 -0.64
N ARG A 298 -3.18 -0.77 -0.75
CA ARG A 298 -4.16 -1.51 0.03
C ARG A 298 -5.20 -2.16 -0.88
N MET A 299 -5.77 -3.26 -0.44
CA MET A 299 -6.78 -4.02 -1.16
C MET A 299 -8.07 -4.11 -0.33
N TRP A 300 -9.22 -3.93 -0.98
CA TRP A 300 -10.51 -4.20 -0.34
C TRP A 300 -10.71 -5.71 -0.20
N VAL A 301 -10.88 -6.17 1.04
CA VAL A 301 -11.06 -7.59 1.42
C VAL A 301 -12.46 -7.91 1.93
N SER A 302 -13.34 -6.90 2.01
CA SER A 302 -14.67 -6.99 2.65
C SER A 302 -14.60 -7.32 4.15
N PHE A 303 -15.78 -7.34 4.78
CA PHE A 303 -16.04 -7.83 6.13
C PHE A 303 -17.49 -8.29 6.24
#